data_AF-A0A067S966-F1
#
_entry.id   AF-A0A067S966-F1
#
_cell.length_a   1.000
_cell.length_b   1.000
_cell.length_c   1.000
_cell.angle_alpha   90.00
_cell.angle_beta   90.00
_cell.angle_gamma   90.00
#
_symmetry.space_group_name_H-M   'P 1'
#
loop_
_entity.id
_entity.type
_entity.pdbx_description
1 polymer ?
#
loop_
_entity_poly.entity_id
_entity_poly.type
_entity_poly.pdbx_seq_one_letter_code
_entity_poly.pdbx_strand_id
1 'polypeptide(L)'
;MDNALFSTLKDSQVISYLWASSLTVLCYDTVQNLPQEITYIWRSKWSTPKFLYLFLRYWSIFVIIINLVAGLVVQRSIQVRHE
;
A
#
# COMPACT_ATOMS: atom_id res chain seq x y z
N MET A 1 1.92 7.65 -33.64
CA MET A 1 2.71 7.01 -32.56
C MET A 1 2.66 7.85 -31.27
N ASP A 2 2.43 9.15 -31.38
CA ASP A 2 2.44 10.13 -30.30
C ASP A 2 1.37 9.88 -29.23
N ASN A 3 0.21 9.39 -29.66
CA ASN A 3 -0.95 9.12 -28.80
C ASN A 3 -0.63 8.08 -27.71
N ALA A 4 0.20 7.09 -28.03
CA ALA A 4 0.57 6.00 -27.13
C ALA A 4 1.57 6.46 -26.06
N LEU A 5 2.41 7.46 -26.35
CA LEU A 5 3.30 8.05 -25.36
C LEU A 5 2.50 8.85 -24.33
N PHE A 6 1.55 9.66 -24.80
CA PHE A 6 0.69 10.45 -23.92
C PHE A 6 -0.19 9.58 -23.01
N SER A 7 -0.69 8.43 -23.48
CA SER A 7 -1.43 7.50 -22.63
C SER A 7 -0.53 6.90 -21.54
N THR A 8 0.66 6.44 -21.90
CA THR A 8 1.59 5.81 -20.94
C THR A 8 2.01 6.77 -19.82
N LEU A 9 2.19 8.06 -20.13
CA LEU A 9 2.52 9.08 -19.13
C LEU A 9 1.35 9.37 -18.18
N LYS A 10 0.12 9.42 -18.71
CA LYS A 10 -1.09 9.57 -17.88
C LYS A 10 -1.31 8.34 -16.99
N ASP A 11 -1.12 7.15 -17.55
CA ASP A 11 -1.30 5.89 -16.81
C ASP A 11 -0.36 5.82 -15.60
N SER A 12 0.89 6.25 -15.74
CA SER A 12 1.85 6.30 -14.62
C SER A 12 1.37 7.21 -13.48
N GLN A 13 0.80 8.38 -13.79
CA GLN A 13 0.25 9.27 -12.76
C GLN A 13 -0.98 8.65 -12.08
N VAL A 14 -1.90 8.08 -12.88
CA VAL A 14 -3.09 7.41 -12.38
C VAL A 14 -2.74 6.26 -11.45
N ILE A 15 -1.72 5.47 -11.78
CA ILE A 15 -1.25 4.35 -10.95
C ILE A 15 -0.76 4.85 -9.58
N SER A 16 0.03 5.93 -9.51
CA SER A 16 0.49 6.47 -8.23
C SER A 16 -0.66 6.96 -7.34
N TYR A 17 -1.68 7.60 -7.94
CA TYR A 17 -2.88 7.98 -7.19
C TYR A 17 -3.69 6.77 -6.72
N LEU A 18 -3.82 5.73 -7.55
CA LEU A 18 -4.50 4.48 -7.19
C LEU A 18 -3.82 3.75 -6.03
N TRP A 19 -2.48 3.73 -6.00
CA TRP A 19 -1.74 3.15 -4.88
C TRP A 19 -1.96 3.94 -3.60
N ALA A 20 -1.92 5.27 -3.67
CA ALA A 20 -2.17 6.14 -2.51
C ALA A 20 -3.60 5.96 -1.97
N SER A 21 -4.63 5.95 -2.83
CA SER A 21 -6.00 5.74 -2.40
C SER A 21 -6.22 4.34 -1.83
N SER A 22 -5.60 3.31 -2.43
CA SER A 22 -5.69 1.93 -1.94
C SER A 22 -5.06 1.78 -0.56
N LEU A 23 -3.91 2.43 -0.33
CA LEU A 23 -3.26 2.47 0.99
C LEU A 23 -4.16 3.15 2.03
N THR A 24 -4.77 4.29 1.68
CA THR A 24 -5.68 5.01 2.59
C THR A 24 -6.89 4.17 2.95
N VAL A 25 -7.54 3.53 1.98
CA VAL A 25 -8.72 2.67 2.22
C VAL A 25 -8.34 1.46 3.08
N LEU A 26 -7.21 0.81 2.79
CA LEU A 26 -6.78 -0.36 3.56
C LEU A 26 -6.37 0.00 5.00
N CYS A 27 -5.72 1.15 5.18
CA CYS A 27 -5.44 1.70 6.50
C CYS A 27 -6.72 2.02 7.26
N TYR A 28 -7.71 2.64 6.60
CA TYR A 28 -8.99 2.97 7.21
C TYR A 28 -9.74 1.73 7.69
N ASP A 29 -9.86 0.71 6.82
CA ASP A 29 -10.48 -0.58 7.18
C ASP A 29 -9.75 -1.27 8.35
N THR A 30 -8.42 -1.16 8.38
CA THR A 30 -7.61 -1.72 9.46
C THR A 30 -7.79 -1.00 10.78
N VAL A 31 -7.84 0.34 10.78
CA VAL A 31 -8.08 1.14 11.97
C VAL A 31 -9.49 0.90 12.53
N GLN A 32 -10.47 0.67 11.67
CA GLN A 32 -11.84 0.42 12.12
C GLN A 32 -12.02 -0.95 12.80
N ASN A 33 -11.26 -1.97 12.36
CA ASN A 33 -11.28 -3.31 12.96
C ASN A 33 -10.34 -3.46 14.19
N LEU A 34 -9.30 -2.61 14.29
CA LEU A 34 -8.31 -2.59 15.38
C LEU A 34 -8.89 -2.49 16.82
N PRO A 35 -9.90 -1.67 17.14
CA PRO A 35 -10.39 -1.54 18.52
C PRO A 35 -11.08 -2.82 19.02
N GLN A 36 -11.80 -3.54 18.15
CA GLN A 36 -12.36 -4.85 18.49
C GLN A 36 -11.26 -5.91 18.61
N GLU A 37 -10.27 -5.88 17.71
CA GLU A 37 -9.11 -6.77 17.76
C GLU A 37 -8.32 -6.57 19.06
N ILE A 38 -7.99 -5.34 19.47
CA ILE A 38 -7.29 -5.07 20.73
C ILE A 38 -8.08 -5.58 21.93
N THR A 39 -9.39 -5.34 21.98
CA THR A 39 -10.22 -5.71 23.13
C THR A 39 -10.34 -7.23 23.30
N TYR A 40 -10.51 -7.97 22.19
CA TYR A 40 -10.72 -9.43 22.23
C TYR A 40 -9.42 -10.25 22.11
N ILE A 41 -8.41 -9.74 21.41
CA ILE A 41 -7.18 -10.48 21.09
C ILE A 41 -6.09 -10.19 22.12
N TRP A 42 -5.84 -8.91 22.47
CA TRP A 42 -4.75 -8.56 23.40
C TRP A 42 -5.05 -8.94 24.84
N ARG A 43 -6.33 -9.10 25.19
CA ARG A 43 -6.76 -9.52 26.54
C ARG A 43 -6.89 -11.04 26.69
N SER A 44 -6.76 -11.80 25.61
CA SER A 44 -6.95 -13.25 25.54
C SER A 44 -5.63 -13.99 25.29
N LYS A 45 -5.46 -15.21 25.83
CA LYS A 45 -4.20 -15.98 25.73
C LYS A 45 -3.67 -16.04 24.29
N TRP A 46 -2.40 -15.67 24.10
CA TRP A 46 -1.73 -15.67 22.79
C TRP A 46 -1.83 -17.06 22.14
N SER A 47 -2.36 -17.10 20.91
CA SER A 47 -2.49 -18.31 20.11
C SER A 47 -1.82 -18.06 18.77
N THR A 48 -1.03 -19.02 18.28
CA THR A 48 -0.24 -18.96 17.03
C THR A 48 -0.98 -18.37 15.81
N PRO A 49 -2.25 -18.73 15.52
CA PRO A 49 -3.01 -18.11 14.42
C PRO A 49 -3.19 -16.59 14.57
N LYS A 50 -3.21 -16.06 15.79
CA LYS A 50 -3.37 -14.62 16.07
C LYS A 50 -2.11 -13.84 15.69
N PHE A 51 -0.93 -14.41 15.96
CA PHE A 51 0.34 -13.84 15.53
C PHE A 51 0.47 -13.86 14.00
N LEU A 52 0.12 -14.98 13.38
CA LEU A 52 0.16 -15.10 11.92
C LEU A 52 -0.78 -14.09 11.25
N TYR A 53 -1.98 -13.89 11.80
CA TYR A 53 -2.93 -12.90 11.29
C TYR A 53 -2.39 -11.45 11.40
N LEU A 54 -1.84 -11.05 12.56
CA LEU A 54 -1.19 -9.75 12.71
C LEU A 54 -0.01 -9.61 11.76
N PHE A 55 0.81 -10.65 11.63
CA PHE A 55 1.98 -10.67 10.74
C PHE A 55 1.56 -10.46 9.28
N LEU A 56 0.55 -11.19 8.79
CA LEU A 56 0.02 -10.99 7.43
C LEU A 56 -0.57 -9.58 7.23
N ARG A 57 -1.26 -9.04 8.24
CA ARG A 57 -1.89 -7.72 8.13
C ARG A 57 -0.86 -6.58 8.07
N TYR A 58 0.13 -6.58 8.96
CA TYR A 58 1.24 -5.63 8.90
C TYR A 58 2.13 -5.84 7.67
N TRP A 59 2.32 -7.09 7.24
CA TRP A 59 3.02 -7.40 6.00
C TRP A 59 2.33 -6.82 4.77
N SER A 60 0.99 -6.87 4.71
CA SER A 60 0.22 -6.30 3.60
C SER A 60 0.38 -4.78 3.50
N ILE A 61 0.32 -4.07 4.64
CA ILE A 61 0.58 -2.62 4.69
C ILE A 61 2.02 -2.33 4.24
N PHE A 62 2.99 -3.13 4.70
CA PHE A 62 4.40 -2.99 4.33
C PHE A 62 4.63 -3.17 2.81
N VAL A 63 3.99 -4.17 2.21
CA VAL A 63 4.06 -4.43 0.76
C VAL A 63 3.47 -3.27 -0.06
N ILE A 64 2.37 -2.66 0.40
CA ILE A 64 1.76 -1.51 -0.30
C ILE A 64 2.65 -0.26 -0.16
N ILE A 65 3.25 -0.03 1.01
CA ILE A 65 4.23 1.05 1.20
C ILE A 65 5.42 0.87 0.27
N ILE A 66 5.96 -0.36 0.16
CA ILE A 66 7.06 -0.65 -0.77
C ILE A 66 6.64 -0.39 -2.21
N ASN A 67 5.44 -0.81 -2.63
CA ASN A 67 4.95 -0.56 -3.99
C ASN A 67 4.80 0.94 -4.28
N LEU A 68 4.29 1.71 -3.32
CA LEU A 68 4.18 3.16 -3.45
C LEU A 68 5.57 3.82 -3.57
N VAL A 69 6.50 3.45 -2.69
CA VAL A 69 7.88 3.97 -2.72
C VAL A 69 8.59 3.57 -4.01
N ALA A 70 8.46 2.32 -4.45
CA ALA A 70 9.03 1.86 -5.72
C ALA A 70 8.43 2.63 -6.91
N GLY A 71 7.13 2.89 -6.92
CA GLY A 71 6.47 3.72 -7.93
C GLY A 71 7.03 5.16 -7.97
N LEU A 72 7.24 5.77 -6.79
CA LEU A 72 7.84 7.11 -6.67
C LEU A 72 9.31 7.13 -7.12
N VAL A 73 10.09 6.10 -6.78
CA VAL A 73 11.50 5.96 -7.18
C VAL A 73 11.63 5.76 -8.69
N VAL A 74 10.76 4.95 -9.29
CA VAL A 74 10.71 4.75 -10.74
C VAL A 74 10.29 6.02 -11.47
N GLN A 75 9.30 6.77 -10.98
CA GLN A 75 8.96 8.07 -11.56
C GLN A 75 10.13 9.06 -11.47
N ARG A 76 10.85 9.08 -10.34
CA ARG A 76 12.06 9.92 -10.17
C ARG A 76 13.18 9.53 -11.14
N SER A 77 13.40 8.23 -11.38
CA SER A 77 14.47 7.79 -12.29
C SER A 77 14.17 8.11 -13.77
N ILE A 78 12.89 8.08 -14.17
CA ILE A 78 12.47 8.49 -15.52
C ILE A 78 12.66 10.00 -15.70
N GLN A 79 12.32 10.81 -14.70
CA GLN A 79 12.51 12.27 -14.73
C GLN A 79 14.00 12.65 -14.83
N VAL A 80 14.87 12.02 -14.03
CA VAL A 80 16.32 12.30 -13.99
C VAL A 80 17.04 11.89 -15.29
N ARG A 81 16.50 10.92 -16.03
CA ARG A 81 17.09 10.47 -17.30
C ARG A 81 16.78 11.41 -18.48
N HIS A 82 15.86 12.35 -18.31
CA HIS A 82 15.48 13.33 -19.34
C HIS A 82 16.14 14.71 -19.17
N GLU A 83 17.04 14.87 -18.19
CA GLU A 83 17.96 16.02 -18.06
C GLU A 83 19.37 15.64 -18.53
#